data_AF-A0A2A2B191-F1
#
_entry.id   AF-A0A2A2B191-F1
#
_cell.length_a   1.000
_cell.length_b   1.000
_cell.length_c   1.000
_cell.angle_alpha   90.00
_cell.angle_beta   90.00
_cell.angle_gamma   90.00
#
_symmetry.space_group_name_H-M   'P 1'
#
loop_
_entity.id
_entity.type
_entity.pdbx_description
1 polymer ?
#
loop_
_entity_poly.entity_id
_entity_poly.type
_entity_poly.pdbx_seq_one_letter_code
_entity_poly.pdbx_strand_id
1 'polypeptide(L)'
;MRACTARSTLCFRSRPWWGASEMAGQRTSAGAGRAACGFTLIEVLVAVALMAVLAGLSWRGIDGLLRAQAHAERSAQQQALLQTALAQWRRDLDQLVQVPALTTLDWDGKVLRLTRASTRVHEGDPPSLRVVAWAEQQIDGQSHWLRWQSQPISQRHQWLAAWNAAQLWAQGQGQSQYGQAVRLLPLVRWQIFYALEGRWSNPLSSQQLGWAGGPGPGGGGPQGGLDQPFDRQERPPADGQRDGAPDAPGGQAPGNGQGNGEGGAEGEGNAQRYQSPAVRMRLPDGIRLELELAKHSGFGGRITRDWLSPLFGSAR
;
A
#
# COMPACT_ATOMS: atom_id res chain seq x y z
N MET A 1 30.27 -32.87 41.94
CA MET A 1 29.01 -33.49 42.40
C MET A 1 28.22 -33.95 41.18
N ARG A 2 27.69 -35.17 41.24
CA ARG A 2 27.02 -35.91 40.17
C ARG A 2 25.52 -35.58 40.10
N ALA A 3 24.95 -35.62 38.89
CA ALA A 3 23.63 -36.19 38.50
C ALA A 3 23.43 -35.79 37.02
N CYS A 4 23.34 -36.64 35.99
CA CYS A 4 22.72 -37.95 35.75
C CYS A 4 21.18 -37.91 35.76
N THR A 5 20.57 -37.78 34.57
CA THR A 5 19.16 -38.07 34.23
C THR A 5 19.01 -37.88 32.72
N ALA A 6 18.24 -38.62 31.93
CA ALA A 6 17.76 -39.99 31.92
C ALA A 6 17.26 -40.24 30.48
N ARG A 7 17.60 -41.42 29.97
CA ARG A 7 17.24 -42.01 28.67
C ARG A 7 15.72 -42.10 28.51
N SER A 8 15.19 -41.87 27.32
CA SER A 8 13.84 -42.35 26.94
C SER A 8 13.87 -42.95 25.54
N THR A 9 13.97 -44.27 25.55
CA THR A 9 13.87 -45.17 24.40
C THR A 9 12.40 -45.55 24.25
N LEU A 10 11.71 -45.04 23.24
CA LEU A 10 10.37 -45.53 22.88
C LEU A 10 10.51 -46.73 21.95
N CYS A 11 10.37 -47.93 22.53
CA CYS A 11 10.13 -49.18 21.82
C CYS A 11 8.74 -49.15 21.17
N PHE A 12 8.69 -49.06 19.85
CA PHE A 12 7.47 -49.31 19.08
C PHE A 12 7.34 -50.83 18.84
N ARG A 13 6.30 -51.42 19.42
CA ARG A 13 6.03 -52.87 19.45
C ARG A 13 5.30 -53.27 18.16
N SER A 14 6.01 -53.88 17.22
CA SER A 14 5.45 -54.52 16.02
C SER A 14 4.72 -55.82 16.39
N ARG A 15 3.43 -55.92 16.06
CA ARG A 15 2.65 -57.17 16.13
C ARG A 15 2.68 -57.85 14.75
N PRO A 16 3.13 -59.10 14.61
CA PRO A 16 2.95 -59.88 13.39
C PRO A 16 1.55 -60.50 13.34
N TRP A 17 0.90 -60.46 12.18
CA TRP A 17 -0.49 -60.89 11.95
C TRP A 17 -0.60 -62.20 11.15
N TRP A 18 0.25 -63.21 11.36
CA TRP A 18 0.09 -64.47 10.62
C TRP A 18 -0.16 -65.61 11.60
N GLY A 19 -1.43 -66.02 11.68
CA GLY A 19 -1.87 -67.26 12.31
C GLY A 19 -1.83 -68.40 11.30
N ALA A 20 -1.22 -69.50 11.71
CA ALA A 20 -1.18 -70.76 11.00
C ALA A 20 -2.51 -71.52 11.15
N SER A 21 -2.93 -72.21 10.08
CA SER A 21 -3.83 -73.36 10.16
C SER A 21 -3.58 -74.30 8.98
N GLU A 22 -2.77 -75.33 9.23
CA GLU A 22 -2.78 -76.58 8.47
C GLU A 22 -4.02 -77.40 8.84
N MET A 23 -4.75 -77.90 7.85
CA MET A 23 -5.47 -79.18 7.95
C MET A 23 -5.47 -79.85 6.57
N ALA A 24 -4.94 -81.07 6.54
CA ALA A 24 -4.85 -81.95 5.39
C ALA A 24 -6.22 -82.57 5.02
N GLY A 25 -6.39 -82.85 3.73
CA GLY A 25 -7.51 -83.66 3.21
C GLY A 25 -7.46 -83.80 1.69
N GLN A 26 -6.74 -84.80 1.18
CA GLN A 26 -6.71 -85.18 -0.23
C GLN A 26 -7.97 -85.97 -0.63
N ARG A 27 -8.56 -85.68 -1.81
CA ARG A 27 -9.23 -86.67 -2.67
C ARG A 27 -8.99 -86.35 -4.15
N THR A 28 -8.51 -87.34 -4.88
CA THR A 28 -8.52 -87.51 -6.35
C THR A 28 -9.97 -87.76 -6.81
N SER A 29 -10.46 -87.58 -8.05
CA SER A 29 -9.88 -87.36 -9.39
C SER A 29 -11.02 -87.04 -10.39
N ALA A 30 -10.62 -86.64 -11.62
CA ALA A 30 -11.30 -86.80 -12.93
C ALA A 30 -12.11 -85.63 -13.52
N GLY A 31 -11.46 -84.92 -14.47
CA GLY A 31 -11.94 -84.80 -15.85
C GLY A 31 -13.12 -83.88 -16.16
N ALA A 32 -12.84 -82.61 -16.45
CA ALA A 32 -13.59 -81.82 -17.43
C ALA A 32 -12.59 -81.01 -18.25
N GLY A 33 -12.68 -81.13 -19.58
CA GLY A 33 -11.65 -80.74 -20.53
C GLY A 33 -11.12 -79.32 -20.34
N ARG A 34 -9.80 -79.22 -20.23
CA ARG A 34 -9.08 -77.97 -20.47
C ARG A 34 -9.22 -77.64 -21.95
N ALA A 35 -10.22 -76.84 -22.30
CA ALA A 35 -10.13 -76.01 -23.47
C ALA A 35 -9.01 -75.00 -23.21
N ALA A 36 -7.77 -75.39 -23.56
CA ALA A 36 -6.67 -74.46 -23.69
C ALA A 36 -6.97 -73.61 -24.93
N CYS A 37 -7.75 -72.54 -24.76
CA CYS A 37 -7.85 -71.48 -25.75
C CYS A 37 -6.48 -70.82 -25.80
N GLY A 38 -5.73 -71.08 -26.87
CA GLY A 38 -4.46 -70.39 -27.12
C GLY A 38 -4.74 -68.88 -27.19
N PHE A 39 -3.98 -68.10 -26.42
CA PHE A 39 -4.04 -66.64 -26.41
C PHE A 39 -3.87 -66.15 -27.85
N THR A 40 -4.93 -65.61 -28.46
CA THR A 40 -4.80 -65.02 -29.79
C THR A 40 -3.93 -63.77 -29.67
N LEU A 41 -3.08 -63.51 -30.66
CA LEU A 41 -2.27 -62.28 -30.73
C LEU A 41 -3.13 -61.03 -30.51
N ILE A 42 -4.37 -61.05 -31.02
CA ILE A 42 -5.37 -60.00 -30.88
C ILE A 42 -5.72 -59.73 -29.41
N GLU A 43 -5.88 -60.76 -28.59
CA GLU A 43 -6.31 -60.61 -27.19
C GLU A 43 -5.22 -59.99 -26.31
N VAL A 44 -3.96 -60.38 -26.53
CA VAL A 44 -2.82 -59.70 -25.90
C VAL A 44 -2.75 -58.25 -26.36
N LEU A 45 -2.96 -57.98 -27.64
CA LEU A 45 -2.86 -56.63 -28.20
C LEU A 45 -3.96 -55.71 -27.65
N VAL A 46 -5.19 -56.21 -27.53
CA VAL A 46 -6.30 -55.47 -26.91
C VAL A 46 -6.06 -55.24 -25.42
N ALA A 47 -5.60 -56.26 -24.68
CA ALA A 47 -5.30 -56.11 -23.26
C ALA A 47 -4.21 -55.06 -23.01
N VAL A 48 -3.13 -55.08 -23.80
CA VAL A 48 -2.06 -54.08 -23.74
C VAL A 48 -2.57 -52.69 -24.15
N ALA A 49 -3.40 -52.59 -25.19
CA ALA A 49 -4.00 -51.32 -25.61
C ALA A 49 -4.89 -50.71 -24.51
N LEU A 50 -5.73 -51.51 -23.85
CA LEU A 50 -6.57 -51.05 -22.73
C LEU A 50 -5.73 -50.63 -21.52
N MET A 51 -4.73 -51.44 -21.15
CA MET A 51 -3.80 -51.10 -20.07
C MET A 51 -3.04 -49.80 -20.36
N ALA A 52 -2.62 -49.59 -21.62
CA ALA A 52 -1.95 -48.36 -22.04
C ALA A 52 -2.87 -47.14 -21.92
N VAL A 53 -4.15 -47.25 -22.27
CA VAL A 53 -5.13 -46.17 -22.10
C VAL A 53 -5.37 -45.86 -20.62
N LEU A 54 -5.58 -46.89 -19.79
CA LEU A 54 -5.80 -46.71 -18.35
C LEU A 54 -4.59 -46.08 -17.65
N ALA A 55 -3.38 -46.52 -18.00
CA ALA A 55 -2.14 -45.96 -17.49
C ALA A 55 -1.97 -44.48 -17.92
N GLY A 56 -2.25 -44.17 -19.19
CA GLY A 56 -2.16 -42.80 -19.73
C GLY A 56 -3.14 -41.83 -19.06
N LEU A 57 -4.37 -42.27 -18.78
CA LEU A 57 -5.38 -41.45 -18.09
C LEU A 57 -5.05 -41.23 -16.60
N SER A 58 -4.53 -42.25 -15.91
CA SER A 58 -4.17 -42.18 -14.48
C SER A 58 -3.10 -41.13 -14.19
N TRP A 59 -2.02 -41.12 -15.00
CA TRP A 59 -0.92 -40.17 -14.84
C TRP A 59 -1.37 -38.72 -15.03
N ARG A 60 -2.23 -38.46 -16.03
CA ARG A 60 -2.77 -37.12 -16.28
C ARG A 60 -3.77 -36.67 -15.21
N GLY A 61 -4.51 -37.60 -14.60
CA GLY A 61 -5.43 -37.32 -13.49
C GLY A 61 -4.70 -36.87 -12.22
N ILE A 62 -3.61 -37.55 -11.86
CA ILE A 62 -2.78 -37.20 -10.69
C ILE A 62 -2.10 -35.85 -10.90
N ASP A 63 -1.48 -35.62 -12.07
CA ASP A 63 -0.86 -34.33 -12.40
C ASP A 63 -1.88 -33.18 -12.41
N GLY A 64 -3.12 -33.45 -12.82
CA GLY A 64 -4.22 -32.48 -12.77
C GLY A 64 -4.54 -32.04 -11.35
N LEU A 65 -4.68 -33.00 -10.42
CA LEU A 65 -4.98 -32.73 -9.02
C LEU A 65 -3.85 -31.97 -8.32
N LEU A 66 -2.59 -32.37 -8.53
CA LEU A 66 -1.43 -31.69 -7.94
C LEU A 66 -1.33 -30.23 -8.40
N ARG A 67 -1.60 -29.96 -9.69
CA ARG A 67 -1.65 -28.58 -10.22
C ARG A 67 -2.82 -27.78 -9.68
N ALA A 68 -3.99 -28.40 -9.55
CA ALA A 68 -5.18 -27.77 -8.97
C ALA A 68 -4.95 -27.38 -7.50
N GLN A 69 -4.36 -28.27 -6.71
CA GLN A 69 -3.97 -28.00 -5.33
C GLN A 69 -2.97 -26.84 -5.26
N ALA A 70 -1.90 -26.89 -6.07
CA ALA A 70 -0.91 -25.82 -6.10
C ALA A 70 -1.50 -24.46 -6.53
N HIS A 71 -2.57 -24.45 -7.33
CA HIS A 71 -3.28 -23.23 -7.70
C HIS A 71 -4.18 -22.72 -6.57
N ALA A 72 -4.88 -23.63 -5.89
CA ALA A 72 -5.70 -23.31 -4.71
C ALA A 72 -4.84 -22.73 -3.57
N GLU A 73 -3.69 -23.33 -3.29
CA GLU A 73 -2.75 -22.87 -2.26
C GLU A 73 -2.20 -21.46 -2.57
N ARG A 74 -1.80 -21.21 -3.82
CA ARG A 74 -1.36 -19.87 -4.27
C ARG A 74 -2.47 -18.82 -4.14
N SER A 75 -3.69 -19.18 -4.50
CA SER A 75 -4.84 -18.28 -4.38
C SER A 75 -5.17 -17.95 -2.93
N ALA A 76 -5.10 -18.94 -2.03
CA ALA A 76 -5.31 -18.75 -0.60
C ALA A 76 -4.23 -17.87 0.03
N GLN A 77 -2.96 -18.07 -0.35
CA GLN A 77 -1.85 -17.21 0.10
C GLN A 77 -2.02 -15.75 -0.33
N GLN A 78 -2.41 -15.52 -1.60
CA GLN A 78 -2.69 -14.18 -2.13
C GLN A 78 -3.82 -13.48 -1.35
N GLN A 79 -4.89 -14.20 -1.04
CA GLN A 79 -5.99 -13.67 -0.21
C GLN A 79 -5.52 -13.35 1.22
N ALA A 80 -4.70 -14.21 1.83
CA ALA A 80 -4.16 -13.97 3.17
C ALA A 80 -3.28 -12.72 3.22
N LEU A 81 -2.45 -12.48 2.20
CA LEU A 81 -1.63 -11.26 2.09
C LEU A 81 -2.51 -10.01 2.00
N LEU A 82 -3.55 -10.03 1.17
CA LEU A 82 -4.50 -8.93 1.05
C LEU A 82 -5.18 -8.62 2.39
N GLN A 83 -5.73 -9.63 3.06
CA GLN A 83 -6.40 -9.44 4.35
C GLN A 83 -5.42 -8.92 5.41
N THR A 84 -4.17 -9.38 5.40
CA THR A 84 -3.12 -8.90 6.31
C THR A 84 -2.79 -7.44 6.05
N ALA A 85 -2.63 -7.04 4.79
CA ALA A 85 -2.35 -5.65 4.42
C ALA A 85 -3.51 -4.71 4.81
N LEU A 86 -4.76 -5.11 4.56
CA LEU A 86 -5.94 -4.35 4.95
C LEU A 86 -6.11 -4.27 6.47
N ALA A 87 -5.85 -5.36 7.20
CA ALA A 87 -5.85 -5.36 8.66
C ALA A 87 -4.75 -4.46 9.23
N GLN A 88 -3.57 -4.45 8.61
CA GLN A 88 -2.48 -3.55 9.00
C GLN A 88 -2.83 -2.09 8.76
N TRP A 89 -3.43 -1.76 7.60
CA TRP A 89 -3.91 -0.41 7.31
C TRP A 89 -4.94 0.06 8.33
N ARG A 90 -5.95 -0.77 8.62
CA ARG A 90 -6.95 -0.48 9.65
C ARG A 90 -6.30 -0.28 11.02
N ARG A 91 -5.36 -1.13 11.42
CA ARG A 91 -4.66 -1.03 12.70
C ARG A 91 -3.89 0.29 12.84
N ASP A 92 -3.28 0.77 11.76
CA ASP A 92 -2.58 2.06 11.80
C ASP A 92 -3.54 3.23 12.00
N LEU A 93 -4.75 3.16 11.44
CA LEU A 93 -5.80 4.15 11.65
C LEU A 93 -6.44 4.05 13.05
N ASP A 94 -6.71 2.84 13.53
CA ASP A 94 -7.26 2.60 14.89
C ASP A 94 -6.31 3.11 15.99
N GLN A 95 -5.03 3.31 15.68
CA GLN A 95 -3.99 3.76 16.61
C GLN A 95 -3.61 5.23 16.43
N LEU A 96 -4.36 5.97 15.59
CA LEU A 96 -4.19 7.41 15.42
C LEU A 96 -4.27 8.12 16.77
N VAL A 97 -3.34 9.05 17.00
CA VAL A 97 -3.30 9.84 18.23
C VAL A 97 -3.18 11.33 17.89
N GLN A 98 -4.03 12.12 18.54
CA GLN A 98 -3.97 13.58 18.43
C GLN A 98 -3.05 14.11 19.52
N VAL A 99 -1.93 14.70 19.09
CA VAL A 99 -0.95 15.32 19.98
C VAL A 99 -0.94 16.82 19.68
N PRO A 100 -1.09 17.70 20.67
CA PRO A 100 -1.06 19.14 20.43
C PRO A 100 0.19 19.56 19.65
N ALA A 101 -0.01 20.40 18.64
CA ALA A 101 1.04 20.92 17.75
C ALA A 101 1.74 19.91 16.81
N LEU A 102 1.27 18.66 16.71
CA LEU A 102 1.69 17.69 15.69
C LEU A 102 0.56 17.44 14.69
N THR A 103 0.91 17.13 13.43
CA THR A 103 -0.05 16.71 12.43
C THR A 103 -0.42 15.25 12.65
N THR A 104 -1.70 14.95 12.85
CA THR A 104 -2.15 13.57 13.09
C THR A 104 -2.30 12.78 11.80
N LEU A 105 -2.80 13.40 10.74
CA LEU A 105 -3.08 12.76 9.46
C LEU A 105 -2.86 13.77 8.33
N ASP A 106 -2.21 13.34 7.26
CA ASP A 106 -1.98 14.14 6.08
C ASP A 106 -2.00 13.24 4.83
N TRP A 107 -2.66 13.73 3.79
CA TRP A 107 -2.73 13.08 2.49
C TRP A 107 -2.44 14.11 1.42
N ASP A 108 -1.38 13.89 0.65
CA ASP A 108 -0.93 14.80 -0.41
C ASP A 108 -1.30 14.30 -1.83
N GLY A 109 -2.06 13.21 -1.93
CA GLY A 109 -2.40 12.55 -3.20
C GLY A 109 -1.48 11.39 -3.58
N LYS A 110 -0.33 11.25 -2.93
CA LYS A 110 0.67 10.20 -3.22
C LYS A 110 1.10 9.43 -1.98
N VAL A 111 1.11 10.07 -0.81
CA VAL A 111 1.47 9.49 0.48
C VAL A 111 0.44 9.86 1.53
N LEU A 112 0.01 8.85 2.29
CA LEU A 112 -0.80 9.02 3.48
C LEU A 112 0.11 8.93 4.68
N ARG A 113 0.36 10.04 5.34
CA ARG A 113 1.17 10.11 6.56
C ARG A 113 0.27 10.22 7.77
N LEU A 114 0.62 9.50 8.82
CA LEU A 114 -0.13 9.49 10.06
C LEU A 114 0.76 9.40 11.28
N THR A 115 0.32 10.03 12.36
CA THR A 115 0.92 9.95 13.69
C THR A 115 0.07 9.01 14.54
N ARG A 116 0.69 7.93 15.00
CA ARG A 116 0.03 6.91 15.83
C ARG A 116 0.78 6.65 17.13
N ALA A 117 0.07 6.09 18.10
CA ALA A 117 0.71 5.54 19.29
C ALA A 117 1.57 4.32 18.93
N SER A 118 2.76 4.23 19.54
CA SER A 118 3.59 3.03 19.46
C SER A 118 3.03 1.96 20.40
N THR A 119 3.04 0.70 19.95
CA THR A 119 2.82 -0.44 20.83
C THR A 119 3.97 -0.53 21.84
N ARG A 120 3.65 -0.67 23.13
CA ARG A 120 4.63 -0.91 24.20
C ARG A 120 5.00 -2.40 24.20
N VAL A 121 6.29 -2.71 24.32
CA VAL A 121 6.77 -4.10 24.30
C VAL A 121 6.95 -4.62 25.72
N HIS A 122 7.47 -3.77 26.61
CA HIS A 122 7.65 -4.10 28.02
C HIS A 122 6.78 -3.22 28.90
N GLU A 123 6.37 -3.79 30.03
CA GLU A 123 5.72 -3.05 31.10
C GLU A 123 6.73 -2.04 31.69
N GLY A 124 6.43 -0.75 31.54
CA GLY A 124 7.33 0.35 31.92
C GLY A 124 7.92 1.14 30.75
N ASP A 125 7.76 0.68 29.49
CA ASP A 125 8.18 1.47 28.33
C ASP A 125 7.46 2.83 28.32
N PRO A 126 8.18 3.96 28.17
CA PRO A 126 7.54 5.26 28.11
C PRO A 126 6.62 5.33 26.88
N PRO A 127 5.50 6.07 26.96
CA PRO A 127 4.66 6.31 25.80
C PRO A 127 5.49 6.96 24.69
N SER A 128 5.49 6.34 23.52
CA SER A 128 6.17 6.86 22.33
C SER A 128 5.22 6.88 21.15
N LEU A 129 5.53 7.75 20.20
CA LEU A 129 4.80 7.92 18.95
C LEU A 129 5.54 7.21 17.81
N ARG A 130 4.82 6.96 16.72
CA ARG A 130 5.43 6.61 15.44
C ARG A 130 4.77 7.39 14.32
N VAL A 131 5.56 7.74 13.32
CA VAL A 131 5.06 8.17 12.02
C VAL A 131 4.94 6.93 11.15
N VAL A 132 3.78 6.72 10.54
CA VAL A 132 3.56 5.71 9.53
C VAL A 132 3.19 6.40 8.24
N ALA A 133 3.69 5.88 7.12
CA ALA A 133 3.37 6.35 5.80
C ALA A 133 2.95 5.18 4.92
N TRP A 134 1.86 5.37 4.19
CA TRP A 134 1.46 4.49 3.11
C TRP A 134 1.75 5.20 1.80
N ALA A 135 2.33 4.49 0.83
CA ALA A 135 2.67 5.06 -0.45
C ALA A 135 2.45 4.03 -1.57
N GLU A 136 2.15 4.53 -2.76
CA GLU A 136 2.34 3.78 -4.00
C GLU A 136 3.74 4.09 -4.54
N GLN A 137 4.51 3.06 -4.87
CA GLN A 137 5.80 3.23 -5.55
C GLN A 137 5.95 2.25 -6.71
N GLN A 138 6.60 2.73 -7.77
CA GLN A 138 6.99 1.88 -8.89
C GLN A 138 8.22 1.07 -8.52
N ILE A 139 8.11 -0.26 -8.59
CA ILE A 139 9.25 -1.14 -8.41
C ILE A 139 9.21 -2.21 -9.49
N ASP A 140 10.31 -2.36 -10.23
CA ASP A 140 10.45 -3.28 -11.36
C ASP A 140 9.34 -3.10 -12.42
N GLY A 141 8.91 -1.84 -12.64
CA GLY A 141 7.88 -1.49 -13.63
C GLY A 141 6.43 -1.83 -13.22
N GLN A 142 6.19 -2.17 -11.95
CA GLN A 142 4.86 -2.36 -11.38
C GLN A 142 4.67 -1.50 -10.12
N SER A 143 3.50 -0.85 -10.01
CA SER A 143 3.11 -0.14 -8.80
C SER A 143 2.89 -1.13 -7.67
N HIS A 144 3.54 -0.87 -6.55
CA HIS A 144 3.35 -1.60 -5.32
C HIS A 144 2.82 -0.66 -4.25
N TRP A 145 1.94 -1.18 -3.40
CA TRP A 145 1.59 -0.54 -2.16
C TRP A 145 2.65 -0.88 -1.12
N LEU A 146 3.16 0.14 -0.46
CA LEU A 146 4.15 -0.02 0.60
C LEU A 146 3.71 0.70 1.86
N ARG A 147 4.23 0.20 2.97
CA ARG A 147 4.08 0.79 4.29
C ARG A 147 5.45 1.09 4.86
N TRP A 148 5.70 2.34 5.20
CA TRP A 148 6.86 2.78 5.96
C TRP A 148 6.48 3.11 7.39
N GLN A 149 7.37 2.82 8.34
CA GLN A 149 7.22 3.20 9.73
C GLN A 149 8.51 3.72 10.31
N SER A 150 8.42 4.78 11.12
CA SER A 150 9.57 5.34 11.82
C SER A 150 10.01 4.48 13.00
N GLN A 151 11.19 4.78 13.54
CA GLN A 151 11.56 4.39 14.89
C GLN A 151 10.61 5.01 15.95
N PRO A 152 10.56 4.49 17.20
CA PRO A 152 9.83 5.14 18.29
C PRO A 152 10.29 6.59 18.49
N ILE A 153 9.32 7.49 18.69
CA ILE A 153 9.54 8.94 18.76
C ILE A 153 9.10 9.43 20.12
N SER A 154 10.00 10.10 20.83
CA SER A 154 9.71 10.71 22.14
C SER A 154 9.83 12.22 22.13
N GLN A 155 10.39 12.82 21.06
CA GLN A 155 10.65 14.25 20.97
C GLN A 155 10.11 14.86 19.67
N ARG A 156 9.72 16.13 19.72
CA ARG A 156 9.15 16.84 18.56
C ARG A 156 10.11 16.95 17.39
N HIS A 157 11.40 17.16 17.64
CA HIS A 157 12.39 17.26 16.56
C HIS A 157 12.54 15.92 15.80
N GLN A 158 12.48 14.79 16.51
CA GLN A 158 12.50 13.44 15.92
C GLN A 158 11.23 13.19 15.09
N TRP A 159 10.07 13.67 15.57
CA TRP A 159 8.83 13.64 14.81
C TRP A 159 8.96 14.38 13.48
N LEU A 160 9.48 15.61 13.49
CA LEU A 160 9.67 16.41 12.28
C LEU A 160 10.60 15.71 11.28
N ALA A 161 11.72 15.16 11.77
CA ALA A 161 12.66 14.40 10.95
C ALA A 161 12.00 13.16 10.32
N ALA A 162 11.26 12.37 11.10
CA ALA A 162 10.54 11.19 10.60
C ALA A 162 9.41 11.56 9.62
N TRP A 163 8.69 12.65 9.87
CA TRP A 163 7.61 13.14 9.01
C TRP A 163 8.10 13.58 7.63
N ASN A 164 9.27 14.23 7.58
CA ASN A 164 9.94 14.61 6.35
C ASN A 164 10.57 13.39 5.64
N ALA A 165 11.18 12.48 6.40
CA ALA A 165 11.75 11.25 5.86
C ALA A 165 10.69 10.36 5.19
N ALA A 166 9.48 10.29 5.75
CA ALA A 166 8.34 9.60 5.15
C ALA A 166 7.98 10.16 3.75
N GLN A 167 8.04 11.48 3.59
CA GLN A 167 7.77 12.15 2.31
C GLN A 167 8.82 11.78 1.25
N LEU A 168 10.09 11.87 1.63
CA LEU A 168 11.22 11.53 0.74
C LEU A 168 11.21 10.05 0.38
N TRP A 169 10.91 9.18 1.35
CA TRP A 169 10.76 7.75 1.13
C TRP A 169 9.67 7.45 0.09
N ALA A 170 8.49 8.07 0.21
CA ALA A 170 7.39 7.85 -0.73
C ALA A 170 7.76 8.23 -2.17
N GLN A 171 8.66 9.20 -2.36
CA GLN A 171 9.18 9.62 -3.67
C GLN A 171 10.29 8.69 -4.21
N GLY A 172 10.66 7.65 -3.46
CA GLY A 172 11.75 6.74 -3.81
C GLY A 172 13.14 7.27 -3.44
N GLN A 173 13.23 8.36 -2.68
CA GLN A 173 14.46 9.10 -2.39
C GLN A 173 14.95 8.96 -0.93
N GLY A 174 14.58 7.90 -0.21
CA GLY A 174 14.90 7.76 1.22
C GLY A 174 15.63 6.47 1.57
N GLN A 175 16.87 6.57 2.06
CA GLN A 175 17.55 5.48 2.78
C GLN A 175 17.15 5.45 4.26
N SER A 176 17.25 4.25 4.83
CA SER A 176 16.47 3.62 5.90
C SER A 176 16.80 4.02 7.34
N GLN A 177 17.49 5.13 7.60
CA GLN A 177 17.90 5.45 8.98
C GLN A 177 16.74 5.87 9.89
N TYR A 178 15.71 6.52 9.34
CA TYR A 178 14.58 7.02 10.12
C TYR A 178 13.44 6.01 10.26
N GLY A 179 13.44 4.94 9.47
CA GLY A 179 12.35 3.99 9.44
C GLY A 179 12.52 2.87 8.42
N GLN A 180 11.60 1.91 8.49
CA GLN A 180 11.62 0.69 7.70
C GLN A 180 10.39 0.61 6.81
N ALA A 181 10.57 0.17 5.57
CA ALA A 181 9.51 -0.04 4.61
C ALA A 181 9.23 -1.53 4.39
N VAL A 182 7.96 -1.87 4.23
CA VAL A 182 7.49 -3.20 3.86
C VAL A 182 6.70 -3.07 2.56
N ARG A 183 7.08 -3.84 1.55
CA ARG A 183 6.33 -4.00 0.31
C ARG A 183 5.16 -4.96 0.55
N LEU A 184 3.97 -4.58 0.10
CA LEU A 184 2.75 -5.36 0.34
C LEU A 184 2.22 -5.97 -0.96
N LEU A 185 1.35 -5.26 -1.66
CA LEU A 185 0.58 -5.80 -2.78
C LEU A 185 0.87 -5.01 -4.05
N PRO A 186 0.91 -5.65 -5.24
CA PRO A 186 0.91 -4.93 -6.49
C PRO A 186 -0.48 -4.35 -6.76
N LEU A 187 -0.53 -3.08 -7.17
CA LEU A 187 -1.75 -2.36 -7.48
C LEU A 187 -1.66 -1.61 -8.80
N VAL A 188 -2.80 -1.15 -9.29
CA VAL A 188 -2.96 -0.30 -10.48
C VAL A 188 -3.27 1.13 -10.05
N ARG A 189 -4.02 1.28 -8.95
CA ARG A 189 -4.46 2.57 -8.45
C ARG A 189 -4.71 2.51 -6.95
N TRP A 190 -4.37 3.59 -6.27
CA TRP A 190 -4.70 3.83 -4.86
C TRP A 190 -5.35 5.20 -4.70
N GLN A 191 -6.49 5.26 -4.03
CA GLN A 191 -7.20 6.51 -3.70
C GLN A 191 -7.69 6.51 -2.25
N ILE A 192 -7.78 7.72 -1.69
CA ILE A 192 -8.28 7.98 -0.35
C ILE A 192 -9.36 9.06 -0.42
N PHE A 193 -10.44 8.86 0.34
CA PHE A 193 -11.49 9.85 0.55
C PHE A 193 -11.71 10.08 2.04
N TYR A 194 -12.06 11.30 2.42
CA TYR A 194 -12.41 11.65 3.79
C TYR A 194 -13.91 11.84 3.91
N ALA A 195 -14.49 11.28 4.97
CA ALA A 195 -15.83 11.62 5.42
C ALA A 195 -15.72 12.77 6.42
N LEU A 196 -16.41 13.87 6.12
CA LEU A 196 -16.61 15.00 7.02
C LEU A 196 -18.12 15.27 7.06
N GLU A 197 -18.70 15.31 8.26
CA GLU A 197 -20.12 15.59 8.47
C GLU A 197 -21.04 14.63 7.67
N GLY A 198 -20.62 13.36 7.59
CA GLY A 198 -21.33 12.30 6.88
C GLY A 198 -21.19 12.30 5.35
N ARG A 199 -20.37 13.20 4.76
CA ARG A 199 -20.15 13.26 3.31
C ARG A 199 -18.74 12.87 2.92
N TRP A 200 -18.63 11.96 1.95
CA TRP A 200 -17.36 11.56 1.35
C TRP A 200 -16.88 12.61 0.35
N SER A 201 -15.63 13.04 0.49
CA SER A 201 -15.00 14.02 -0.40
C SER A 201 -13.54 13.65 -0.66
N ASN A 202 -13.00 14.12 -1.78
CA ASN A 202 -11.58 14.04 -2.01
C ASN A 202 -10.88 15.04 -1.05
N PRO A 203 -9.96 14.59 -0.19
CA PRO A 203 -9.26 15.45 0.77
C PRO A 203 -8.57 16.66 0.14
N LEU A 204 -8.05 16.53 -1.09
CA LEU A 204 -7.38 17.62 -1.79
C LEU A 204 -8.36 18.66 -2.35
N SER A 205 -9.61 18.26 -2.62
CA SER A 205 -10.65 19.19 -3.08
C SER A 205 -11.26 20.00 -1.93
N SER A 206 -11.28 19.43 -0.72
CA SER A 206 -11.87 20.05 0.47
C SER A 206 -10.96 21.09 1.15
N GLN A 207 -9.64 21.07 0.88
CA GLN A 207 -8.73 22.13 1.32
C GLN A 207 -9.07 23.50 0.68
N GLN A 208 -9.78 23.50 -0.46
CA GLN A 208 -10.32 24.71 -1.09
C GLN A 208 -11.48 25.34 -0.29
N LEU A 209 -12.14 24.59 0.61
CA LEU A 209 -13.33 25.04 1.37
C LEU A 209 -13.02 25.52 2.80
N GLY A 210 -11.75 25.59 3.20
CA GLY A 210 -11.31 26.04 4.52
C GLY A 210 -11.28 27.56 4.75
N TRP A 211 -11.72 28.40 3.78
CA TRP A 211 -11.67 29.87 3.90
C TRP A 211 -12.96 30.60 3.48
N ALA A 212 -14.13 29.98 3.55
CA ALA A 212 -15.40 30.72 3.41
C ALA A 212 -16.01 31.15 4.77
N GLY A 213 -15.17 31.38 5.78
CA GLY A 213 -15.61 31.64 7.16
C GLY A 213 -14.68 32.55 7.95
N GLY A 214 -14.28 33.68 7.38
CA GLY A 214 -13.84 34.82 8.18
C GLY A 214 -15.04 35.73 8.47
N PRO A 215 -15.20 36.31 9.67
CA PRO A 215 -16.15 37.39 9.86
C PRO A 215 -15.68 38.56 9.00
N GLY A 216 -16.32 38.78 7.85
CA GLY A 216 -16.09 39.96 7.04
C GLY A 216 -16.42 41.22 7.87
N PRO A 217 -15.58 42.26 7.86
CA PRO A 217 -15.92 43.49 8.54
C PRO A 217 -17.07 44.16 7.79
N GLY A 218 -18.18 44.38 8.48
CA GLY A 218 -19.20 45.38 8.17
C GLY A 218 -19.82 45.33 6.78
N GLY A 219 -20.93 44.60 6.65
CA GLY A 219 -21.87 44.82 5.55
C GLY A 219 -22.53 46.21 5.67
N GLY A 220 -21.94 47.20 5.01
CA GLY A 220 -22.65 48.41 4.58
C GLY A 220 -23.29 48.14 3.22
N GLY A 221 -24.61 48.34 3.10
CA GLY A 221 -25.29 48.37 1.81
C GLY A 221 -24.72 49.46 0.89
N PRO A 222 -25.03 49.40 -0.41
CA PRO A 222 -26.28 50.05 -0.81
C PRO A 222 -27.12 49.28 -1.83
N GLN A 223 -28.39 49.66 -1.83
CA GLN A 223 -29.42 49.32 -2.79
C GLN A 223 -29.15 50.00 -4.14
N GLY A 224 -29.59 49.36 -5.23
CA GLY A 224 -30.12 50.07 -6.41
C GLY A 224 -29.44 49.75 -7.74
N GLY A 225 -30.22 49.22 -8.68
CA GLY A 225 -29.91 49.31 -10.12
C GLY A 225 -30.12 48.02 -10.91
N LEU A 226 -31.36 47.67 -11.21
CA LEU A 226 -31.70 46.79 -12.34
C LEU A 226 -31.97 47.69 -13.54
N ASP A 227 -31.17 47.62 -14.62
CA ASP A 227 -31.51 48.06 -15.99
C ASP A 227 -30.46 47.56 -17.02
N GLN A 228 -30.70 46.34 -17.54
CA GLN A 228 -30.67 45.91 -18.95
C GLN A 228 -29.46 46.16 -19.94
N PRO A 229 -29.41 45.48 -21.13
CA PRO A 229 -28.23 44.78 -21.68
C PRO A 229 -27.65 45.38 -23.00
N PHE A 230 -26.73 44.62 -23.63
CA PHE A 230 -26.43 44.49 -25.08
C PHE A 230 -25.03 44.91 -25.59
N ASP A 231 -24.40 43.98 -26.31
CA ASP A 231 -23.32 44.01 -27.33
C ASP A 231 -22.37 45.22 -27.50
N ARG A 232 -21.09 44.91 -27.79
CA ARG A 232 -20.29 45.31 -28.99
C ARG A 232 -18.80 44.94 -28.81
N GLN A 233 -18.25 43.94 -29.51
CA GLN A 233 -17.59 43.96 -30.83
C GLN A 233 -16.21 44.66 -30.92
N GLU A 234 -15.18 43.81 -31.06
CA GLU A 234 -13.97 43.82 -31.93
C GLU A 234 -13.23 45.09 -32.42
N ARG A 235 -11.88 45.04 -32.27
CA ARG A 235 -10.74 45.43 -33.18
C ARG A 235 -10.42 46.93 -33.45
N PRO A 236 -9.27 47.31 -34.08
CA PRO A 236 -7.98 46.63 -34.45
C PRO A 236 -6.67 47.49 -34.17
N PRO A 237 -5.45 47.13 -34.68
CA PRO A 237 -4.14 47.69 -34.29
C PRO A 237 -3.51 48.64 -35.34
N ALA A 238 -2.33 49.24 -35.04
CA ALA A 238 -1.47 49.89 -36.04
C ALA A 238 0.04 49.88 -35.66
N ASP A 239 0.85 49.49 -36.65
CA ASP A 239 2.31 49.47 -36.73
C ASP A 239 2.95 50.86 -36.94
N GLY A 240 4.26 51.00 -36.68
CA GLY A 240 5.06 52.15 -37.17
C GLY A 240 6.48 52.26 -36.57
N GLN A 241 7.49 52.14 -37.42
CA GLN A 241 8.92 51.88 -37.17
C GLN A 241 9.82 53.09 -37.55
N ARG A 242 11.09 53.12 -37.04
CA ARG A 242 12.32 53.90 -37.46
C ARG A 242 12.45 55.37 -37.00
N ASP A 243 13.62 55.99 -36.74
CA ASP A 243 15.06 55.73 -36.95
C ASP A 243 15.90 56.70 -36.07
N GLY A 244 17.18 56.38 -35.74
CA GLY A 244 18.21 57.40 -35.42
C GLY A 244 19.19 57.12 -34.26
N ALA A 245 20.42 56.72 -34.61
CA ALA A 245 21.68 56.86 -33.84
C ALA A 245 22.66 57.70 -34.72
N PRO A 246 23.88 58.15 -34.30
CA PRO A 246 24.69 57.75 -33.13
C PRO A 246 25.43 58.91 -32.40
N ASP A 247 26.16 58.61 -31.32
CA ASP A 247 27.59 58.96 -31.12
C ASP A 247 28.07 58.55 -29.72
N ALA A 248 29.22 57.85 -29.67
CA ALA A 248 30.02 57.54 -28.49
C ALA A 248 31.29 58.44 -28.50
N PRO A 249 32.07 58.63 -27.42
CA PRO A 249 32.93 57.54 -26.91
C PRO A 249 33.34 57.57 -25.41
N GLY A 250 33.84 56.43 -24.93
CA GLY A 250 35.07 56.36 -24.11
C GLY A 250 34.95 56.10 -22.61
N GLY A 251 35.72 55.11 -22.10
CA GLY A 251 36.19 55.08 -20.72
C GLY A 251 36.01 53.75 -19.97
N GLN A 252 37.11 53.05 -19.70
CA GLN A 252 37.22 51.76 -18.99
C GLN A 252 37.36 51.88 -17.46
N ALA A 253 37.01 50.77 -16.81
CA ALA A 253 37.43 50.24 -15.49
C ALA A 253 36.80 50.82 -14.21
N PRO A 254 36.48 49.93 -13.24
CA PRO A 254 37.34 49.76 -12.07
C PRO A 254 37.56 48.25 -11.74
N GLY A 255 38.57 47.78 -11.00
CA GLY A 255 39.31 48.42 -9.92
C GLY A 255 38.82 47.83 -8.58
N ASN A 256 39.44 46.71 -8.15
CA ASN A 256 39.13 46.03 -6.89
C ASN A 256 39.44 46.93 -5.68
N GLY A 257 38.43 47.20 -4.84
CA GLY A 257 38.56 47.91 -3.58
C GLY A 257 37.72 47.24 -2.50
N GLN A 258 38.39 46.63 -1.53
CA GLN A 258 37.82 46.03 -0.33
C GLN A 258 37.53 47.14 0.68
N GLY A 259 36.28 47.27 1.14
CA GLY A 259 35.86 48.23 2.16
C GLY A 259 34.56 47.79 2.84
N ASN A 260 34.64 47.58 4.15
CA ASN A 260 33.53 47.24 5.03
C ASN A 260 32.54 48.42 5.18
N GLY A 261 31.25 48.14 5.31
CA GLY A 261 30.27 49.09 5.88
C GLY A 261 28.94 49.17 5.13
N GLU A 262 27.97 48.38 5.61
CA GLU A 262 26.57 48.73 5.87
C GLU A 262 25.73 49.40 4.76
N GLY A 263 24.68 48.69 4.33
CA GLY A 263 23.37 49.29 4.08
C GLY A 263 22.84 49.19 2.65
N GLY A 264 21.91 48.25 2.44
CA GLY A 264 20.76 48.48 1.55
C GLY A 264 20.80 47.78 0.19
N ALA A 265 19.79 46.92 0.01
CA ALA A 265 19.21 46.47 -1.26
C ALA A 265 19.98 45.41 -2.06
N GLU A 266 19.85 44.14 -1.65
CA GLU A 266 20.02 43.01 -2.56
C GLU A 266 18.85 42.03 -2.43
N GLY A 267 18.34 41.62 -3.59
CA GLY A 267 17.05 40.98 -3.79
C GLY A 267 16.86 39.70 -2.99
N GLU A 268 15.73 39.66 -2.28
CA GLU A 268 15.18 38.45 -1.68
C GLU A 268 14.76 37.48 -2.81
N GLY A 269 15.73 36.65 -3.21
CA GLY A 269 15.48 35.45 -3.98
C GLY A 269 14.61 34.49 -3.18
N ASN A 270 13.30 34.58 -3.37
CA ASN A 270 12.28 33.54 -3.22
C ASN A 270 12.71 32.27 -2.44
N ALA A 271 12.89 32.40 -1.12
CA ALA A 271 13.02 31.28 -0.18
C ALA A 271 11.68 31.00 0.55
N GLN A 272 10.56 31.47 0.00
CA GLN A 272 9.20 31.25 0.51
C GLN A 272 8.45 30.11 -0.20
N ARG A 273 9.12 29.24 -0.97
CA ARG A 273 8.49 28.05 -1.55
C ARG A 273 8.66 26.85 -0.62
N TYR A 274 7.53 26.32 -0.14
CA TYR A 274 7.35 25.19 0.80
C TYR A 274 7.37 25.53 2.29
N GLN A 275 6.57 26.50 2.69
CA GLN A 275 5.84 26.35 3.95
C GLN A 275 4.36 26.28 3.63
N SER A 276 3.87 25.06 3.36
CA SER A 276 2.44 24.83 3.47
C SER A 276 2.08 25.14 4.93
N PRO A 277 1.22 26.13 5.24
CA PRO A 277 0.66 26.21 6.57
C PRO A 277 -0.02 24.87 6.79
N ALA A 278 0.42 24.11 7.79
CA ALA A 278 -0.30 22.92 8.21
C ALA A 278 -1.64 23.41 8.73
N VAL A 279 -2.59 23.60 7.82
CA VAL A 279 -4.02 23.66 8.11
C VAL A 279 -4.22 22.42 8.97
N ARG A 280 -4.52 22.63 10.25
CA ARG A 280 -4.90 21.54 11.14
C ARG A 280 -6.18 20.99 10.54
N MET A 281 -6.05 20.04 9.61
CA MET A 281 -7.20 19.33 9.09
C MET A 281 -7.84 18.69 10.31
N ARG A 282 -9.06 19.13 10.62
CA ARG A 282 -9.93 18.45 11.55
C ARG A 282 -9.88 16.98 11.17
N LEU A 283 -9.53 16.11 12.13
CA LEU A 283 -9.42 14.68 11.86
C LEU A 283 -10.74 14.21 11.23
N PRO A 284 -10.72 13.50 10.09
CA PRO A 284 -11.94 13.13 9.41
C PRO A 284 -12.75 12.14 10.24
N ASP A 285 -14.07 12.18 10.07
CA ASP A 285 -15.01 11.27 10.70
C ASP A 285 -14.83 9.83 10.20
N GLY A 286 -14.34 9.69 8.95
CA GLY A 286 -14.01 8.41 8.35
C GLY A 286 -13.05 8.54 7.17
N ILE A 287 -12.42 7.42 6.82
CA ILE A 287 -11.48 7.31 5.71
C ILE A 287 -11.91 6.14 4.84
N ARG A 288 -12.10 6.39 3.55
CA ARG A 288 -12.34 5.35 2.55
C ARG A 288 -11.07 5.10 1.77
N LEU A 289 -10.66 3.84 1.75
CA LEU A 289 -9.58 3.31 0.95
C LEU A 289 -10.17 2.65 -0.30
N GLU A 290 -9.75 3.12 -1.47
CA GLU A 290 -9.98 2.42 -2.74
C GLU A 290 -8.67 1.92 -3.31
N LEU A 291 -8.59 0.61 -3.53
CA LEU A 291 -7.46 -0.06 -4.16
C LEU A 291 -7.93 -0.76 -5.42
N GLU A 292 -7.27 -0.51 -6.54
CA GLU A 292 -7.41 -1.32 -7.75
C GLU A 292 -6.20 -2.25 -7.81
N LEU A 293 -6.42 -3.56 -7.66
CA LEU A 293 -5.33 -4.53 -7.59
C LEU A 293 -4.87 -4.99 -8.98
N ALA A 294 -3.58 -5.27 -9.13
CA ALA A 294 -3.04 -5.80 -10.38
C ALA A 294 -3.60 -7.19 -10.67
N LYS A 295 -3.86 -7.51 -11.95
CA LYS A 295 -4.48 -8.79 -12.38
C LYS A 295 -3.73 -10.04 -11.88
N HIS A 296 -2.41 -9.94 -11.69
CA HIS A 296 -1.55 -11.04 -11.24
C HIS A 296 -1.48 -11.18 -9.70
N SER A 297 -2.15 -10.30 -8.94
CA SER A 297 -2.17 -10.34 -7.47
C SER A 297 -3.03 -11.48 -6.89
N GLY A 298 -3.74 -12.24 -7.73
CA GLY A 298 -4.75 -13.22 -7.29
C GLY A 298 -6.15 -12.64 -7.10
N PHE A 299 -6.26 -11.31 -7.13
CA PHE A 299 -7.52 -10.60 -7.06
C PHE A 299 -7.54 -9.51 -8.14
N GLY A 300 -8.44 -9.63 -9.11
CA GLY A 300 -8.64 -8.60 -10.12
C GLY A 300 -9.73 -7.63 -9.69
N GLY A 301 -9.48 -6.33 -9.82
CA GLY A 301 -10.52 -5.30 -9.69
C GLY A 301 -10.36 -4.39 -8.47
N ARG A 302 -11.44 -3.66 -8.18
CA ARG A 302 -11.46 -2.61 -7.16
C ARG A 302 -11.95 -3.16 -5.82
N ILE A 303 -11.25 -2.80 -4.76
CA ILE A 303 -11.62 -3.04 -3.37
C ILE A 303 -11.85 -1.70 -2.70
N THR A 304 -12.99 -1.58 -2.01
CA THR A 304 -13.32 -0.44 -1.17
C THR A 304 -13.37 -0.88 0.29
N ARG A 305 -12.70 -0.12 1.16
CA ARG A 305 -12.72 -0.32 2.61
C ARG A 305 -12.94 1.01 3.31
N ASP A 306 -13.94 1.03 4.17
CA ASP A 306 -14.28 2.20 4.96
C ASP A 306 -13.81 2.00 6.39
N TRP A 307 -13.20 3.03 6.94
CA TRP A 307 -12.84 3.15 8.35
C TRP A 307 -13.58 4.34 8.93
N LEU A 308 -14.08 4.20 10.16
CA LEU A 308 -14.72 5.27 10.91
C LEU A 308 -13.87 5.58 12.13
N SER A 309 -13.69 6.86 12.41
CA SER A 309 -12.92 7.31 13.55
C SER A 309 -13.58 6.84 14.85
N PRO A 310 -12.86 6.18 15.77
CA PRO A 310 -13.40 5.84 17.09
C PRO A 310 -13.82 7.06 17.91
N LEU A 311 -13.27 8.24 17.58
CA LEU A 311 -13.63 9.51 18.20
C LEU A 311 -14.97 10.05 17.67
N PHE A 312 -15.55 9.42 16.64
CA PHE A 312 -16.87 9.73 16.13
C PHE A 312 -17.93 9.39 17.19
N GLY A 313 -18.51 10.42 17.80
CA GLY A 313 -19.57 10.29 18.79
C GLY A 313 -19.16 10.45 20.25
N SER A 314 -17.85 10.51 20.58
CA SER A 314 -17.40 10.75 21.96
C SER A 314 -17.49 12.23 22.40
N ALA A 315 -17.94 13.11 21.51
CA ALA A 315 -18.03 14.56 21.71
C ALA A 315 -19.48 15.09 21.59
N ARG A 316 -20.49 14.24 21.83
CA ARG A 316 -21.90 14.66 21.92
C ARG A 316 -22.40 14.58 23.36
#